data_AF-Q4JHZ9-F1
#
_entry.id   AF-Q4JHZ9-F1
#
_cell.length_a   1.000
_cell.length_b   1.000
_cell.length_c   1.000
_cell.angle_alpha   90.00
_cell.angle_beta   90.00
_cell.angle_gamma   90.00
#
_symmetry.space_group_name_H-M   'P 1'
#
loop_
_entity.id
_entity.type
_entity.pdbx_description
1 polymer ?
#
loop_
_entity_poly.entity_id
_entity_poly.type
_entity_poly.pdbx_seq_one_letter_code
_entity_poly.pdbx_strand_id
1 'polypeptide(L)'
;EENMRGVRFDIHDVTLHTDAIHRGGGQIIPTARRVLYACQLTAEPRILEPVYLVEIQCPEAVVGGIYGVLNRKRGLVFEESQVMGTPMFVVKAYLPVNESFGFTADLGSNTSGQAFPQCVFDHWQILPGDPMELGTKPAQVVTDTRKRKGLKEGVPALDNCLDKL
;
A
#
# COMPACT_ATOMS: atom_id res chain seq x y z
N GLU A 1 -1.65 -7.86 11.52
CA GLU A 1 -0.38 -8.61 11.41
C GLU A 1 0.16 -8.47 10.00
N GLU A 2 0.62 -7.27 9.69
CA GLU A 2 1.39 -6.97 8.48
C GLU A 2 2.73 -6.39 8.96
N ASN A 3 3.78 -6.57 8.17
CA ASN A 3 5.09 -6.04 8.52
C ASN A 3 5.08 -4.50 8.39
N MET A 4 5.63 -3.83 9.39
CA MET A 4 5.76 -2.36 9.37
C MET A 4 6.90 -1.96 8.42
N ARG A 5 6.75 -0.81 7.77
CA ARG A 5 7.76 -0.22 6.88
C ARG A 5 7.91 1.27 7.18
N GLY A 6 9.16 1.73 7.33
CA GLY A 6 9.44 3.14 7.57
C GLY A 6 8.99 3.67 8.94
N VAL A 7 8.80 2.78 9.93
CA VAL A 7 8.40 3.17 11.29
C VAL A 7 9.65 3.27 12.17
N ARG A 8 9.76 4.39 12.88
CA ARG A 8 10.78 4.63 13.91
C ARG A 8 10.11 4.60 15.28
N PHE A 9 10.74 3.92 16.23
CA PHE A 9 10.34 3.93 17.64
C PHE A 9 11.46 4.54 18.47
N ASP A 10 11.11 5.47 19.35
CA ASP A 10 12.02 6.06 20.31
C ASP A 10 11.60 5.60 21.72
N ILE A 11 12.51 4.95 22.44
CA ILE A 11 12.26 4.50 23.83
C ILE A 11 12.68 5.63 24.77
N HIS A 12 11.70 6.22 25.45
CA HIS A 12 11.94 7.37 26.32
C HIS A 12 12.37 6.95 27.74
N ASP A 13 11.68 5.96 28.33
CA ASP A 13 11.95 5.49 29.69
C ASP A 13 11.53 4.02 29.83
N VAL A 14 12.16 3.32 30.79
CA VAL A 14 11.86 1.93 31.13
C VAL A 14 12.01 1.70 32.62
N THR A 15 10.91 1.38 33.30
CA THR A 15 10.91 0.96 34.71
C THR A 15 10.89 -0.57 34.81
N LEU A 16 11.86 -1.16 35.50
CA LEU A 16 12.00 -2.61 35.65
C LEU A 16 11.96 -3.02 37.12
N HIS A 17 11.47 -4.23 37.38
CA HIS A 17 11.57 -4.87 38.70
C HIS A 17 13.05 -5.00 39.12
N THR A 18 13.34 -4.91 40.42
CA THR A 18 14.72 -4.97 40.96
C THR A 18 15.42 -6.29 40.65
N ASP A 19 14.73 -7.41 40.84
CA ASP A 19 15.29 -8.75 40.68
C ASP A 19 15.25 -9.25 39.24
N ALA A 20 16.37 -9.81 38.78
CA ALA A 20 16.54 -10.32 37.41
C ALA A 20 15.59 -11.48 37.07
N ILE A 21 15.22 -12.30 38.05
CA ILE A 21 14.30 -13.43 37.87
C ILE A 21 12.89 -12.99 37.45
N HIS A 22 12.50 -11.76 37.78
CA HIS A 22 11.18 -11.19 37.47
C HIS A 22 11.17 -10.33 36.19
N ARG A 23 12.32 -10.20 35.50
CA ARG A 23 12.45 -9.40 34.26
C ARG A 23 13.12 -10.17 33.11
N GLY A 24 12.89 -11.48 33.06
CA GLY A 24 13.34 -12.31 31.93
C GLY A 24 12.65 -11.95 30.61
N GLY A 25 13.14 -12.54 29.51
CA GLY A 25 12.61 -12.28 28.16
C GLY A 25 11.10 -12.54 28.02
N GLY A 26 10.55 -13.50 28.76
CA GLY A 26 9.11 -13.78 28.79
C GLY A 26 8.25 -12.63 29.35
N GLN A 27 8.83 -11.71 30.12
CA GLN A 27 8.15 -10.51 30.62
C GLN A 27 8.40 -9.30 29.73
N ILE A 28 9.66 -9.14 29.26
CA ILE A 28 10.06 -7.98 28.46
C ILE A 28 9.46 -8.03 27.04
N ILE A 29 9.51 -9.18 26.36
CA ILE A 29 9.10 -9.29 24.95
C ILE A 29 7.60 -8.96 24.78
N PRO A 30 6.66 -9.52 25.55
CA PRO A 30 5.25 -9.18 25.42
C PRO A 30 4.95 -7.72 25.76
N THR A 31 5.63 -7.18 26.79
CA THR A 31 5.49 -5.78 27.21
C THR A 31 5.95 -4.84 26.11
N ALA A 32 7.15 -5.05 25.56
CA ALA A 32 7.67 -4.28 24.44
C ALA A 32 6.73 -4.37 23.23
N ARG A 33 6.25 -5.57 22.88
CA ARG A 33 5.30 -5.76 21.76
C ARG A 33 4.00 -4.95 21.96
N ARG A 34 3.42 -4.97 23.17
CA ARG A 34 2.19 -4.20 23.46
C ARG A 34 2.44 -2.70 23.34
N VAL A 35 3.54 -2.20 23.90
CA VAL A 35 3.90 -0.77 23.81
C VAL A 35 4.12 -0.34 22.36
N LEU A 36 4.84 -1.13 21.55
CA LEU A 36 5.05 -0.82 20.13
C LEU A 36 3.73 -0.75 19.35
N TYR A 37 2.76 -1.63 19.64
CA TYR A 37 1.43 -1.54 19.04
C TYR A 37 0.64 -0.32 19.53
N ALA A 38 0.72 0.05 20.81
CA ALA A 38 0.09 1.27 21.32
C ALA A 38 0.65 2.53 20.63
N CYS A 39 1.98 2.62 20.49
CA CYS A 39 2.65 3.71 19.79
C CYS A 39 2.21 3.76 18.32
N GLN A 40 2.11 2.61 17.65
CA GLN A 40 1.63 2.57 16.27
C GLN A 40 0.19 3.07 16.14
N LEU A 41 -0.72 2.65 17.01
CA LEU A 41 -2.13 3.04 16.95
C LEU A 41 -2.34 4.53 17.22
N THR A 42 -1.51 5.12 18.09
CA THR A 42 -1.56 6.55 18.43
C THR A 42 -0.86 7.44 17.38
N ALA A 43 -0.03 6.88 16.53
CA ALA A 43 0.68 7.57 15.47
C ALA A 43 -0.06 7.59 14.11
N GLU A 44 -1.39 7.39 14.11
CA GLU A 44 -2.24 7.37 12.91
C GLU A 44 -1.70 6.49 11.77
N PRO A 45 -1.74 5.16 11.91
CA PRO A 45 -1.10 4.27 10.96
C PRO A 45 -1.73 4.40 9.56
N ARG A 46 -0.92 4.20 8.52
CA ARG A 46 -1.35 4.16 7.11
C ARG A 46 -0.94 2.84 6.46
N ILE A 47 -1.68 2.45 5.42
CA ILE A 47 -1.36 1.28 4.60
C ILE A 47 -0.64 1.74 3.35
N LEU A 48 0.36 0.95 2.94
CA LEU A 48 1.06 1.16 1.67
C LEU A 48 0.48 0.23 0.61
N GLU A 49 0.19 0.76 -0.57
CA GLU A 49 -0.08 -0.01 -1.78
C GLU A 49 1.18 -0.08 -2.65
N PRO A 50 1.47 -1.23 -3.28
CA PRO A 50 2.53 -1.31 -4.26
C PRO A 50 2.06 -0.67 -5.57
N VAL A 51 3.00 -0.03 -6.28
CA VAL A 51 2.76 0.69 -7.52
C VAL A 51 3.70 0.16 -8.60
N TYR A 52 3.14 -0.07 -9.79
CA TYR A 52 3.89 -0.41 -10.99
C TYR A 52 4.31 0.86 -11.73
N LEU A 53 5.52 0.83 -12.28
CA LEU A 53 5.87 1.62 -13.44
C LEU A 53 5.40 0.85 -14.67
N VAL A 54 4.49 1.46 -15.42
CA VAL A 54 3.95 0.90 -16.66
C VAL A 54 4.52 1.67 -17.83
N GLU A 55 5.16 0.95 -18.75
CA GLU A 55 5.58 1.47 -20.05
C GLU A 55 4.64 0.92 -21.12
N ILE A 56 4.05 1.79 -21.93
CA ILE A 56 3.07 1.41 -22.95
C ILE A 56 3.55 1.90 -24.30
N GLN A 57 3.77 0.97 -25.21
CA GLN A 57 4.12 1.28 -26.60
C GLN A 57 2.87 1.23 -27.47
N CYS A 58 2.63 2.28 -28.25
CA CYS A 58 1.46 2.38 -29.11
C CYS A 58 1.64 3.38 -30.26
N PRO A 59 0.86 3.29 -31.34
CA PRO A 59 0.78 4.34 -32.36
C PRO A 59 0.09 5.61 -31.82
N GLU A 60 0.44 6.79 -32.37
CA GLU A 60 -0.14 8.10 -31.98
C GLU A 60 -1.68 8.11 -31.95
N ALA A 61 -2.31 7.45 -32.92
CA ALA A 61 -3.76 7.45 -33.10
C ALA A 61 -4.54 6.85 -31.90
N VAL A 62 -3.90 6.02 -31.07
CA VAL A 62 -4.56 5.32 -29.94
C VAL A 62 -4.11 5.81 -28.56
N VAL A 63 -3.20 6.79 -28.50
CA VAL A 63 -2.70 7.37 -27.25
C VAL A 63 -3.84 7.87 -26.36
N GLY A 64 -4.87 8.51 -26.94
CA GLY A 64 -6.04 8.97 -26.20
C GLY A 64 -6.80 7.85 -25.45
N GLY A 65 -6.83 6.64 -26.02
CA GLY A 65 -7.44 5.47 -25.36
C GLY A 65 -6.68 5.03 -24.11
N ILE A 66 -5.36 5.21 -24.09
CA ILE A 66 -4.49 4.89 -22.95
C ILE A 66 -4.82 5.81 -21.77
N TYR A 67 -4.89 7.12 -22.02
CA TYR A 67 -5.27 8.10 -21.00
C TYR A 67 -6.63 7.79 -20.37
N GLY A 68 -7.61 7.37 -21.18
CA GLY A 68 -8.93 6.96 -20.69
C GLY A 68 -8.91 5.74 -19.77
N VAL A 69 -8.06 4.75 -20.05
CA VAL A 69 -7.91 3.55 -19.19
C VAL A 69 -7.14 3.89 -17.91
N LEU A 70 -6.04 4.62 -18.01
CA LEU A 70 -5.23 5.00 -16.86
C LEU A 70 -6.03 5.87 -15.89
N ASN A 71 -6.77 6.88 -16.36
CA ASN A 71 -7.59 7.73 -15.49
C ASN A 71 -8.65 6.93 -14.71
N ARG A 72 -9.27 5.91 -15.33
CA ARG A 72 -10.23 5.04 -14.63
C ARG A 72 -9.59 4.18 -13.54
N LYS A 73 -8.31 3.85 -13.68
CA LYS A 73 -7.54 2.97 -12.78
C LYS A 73 -6.59 3.72 -11.83
N ARG A 74 -6.83 5.02 -11.61
CA ARG A 74 -5.97 5.89 -10.77
C ARG A 74 -4.51 5.95 -11.26
N GLY A 75 -4.29 5.72 -12.54
CA GLY A 75 -2.98 5.82 -13.15
C GLY A 75 -2.54 7.27 -13.30
N LEU A 76 -1.24 7.53 -13.07
CA LEU A 76 -0.65 8.86 -13.23
C LEU A 76 0.38 8.81 -14.35
N VAL A 77 0.05 9.43 -15.49
CA VAL A 77 1.00 9.60 -16.60
C VAL A 77 1.95 10.74 -16.24
N PHE A 78 3.25 10.52 -16.41
CA PHE A 78 4.27 11.54 -16.11
C PHE A 78 5.27 11.73 -17.25
N GLU A 79 5.35 10.79 -18.20
CA GLU A 79 6.24 10.90 -19.35
C GLU A 79 5.52 10.36 -20.59
N GLU A 80 5.60 11.13 -21.66
CA GLU A 80 5.18 10.74 -23.01
C GLU A 80 6.31 11.11 -23.96
N SER A 81 6.79 10.12 -24.72
CA SER A 81 7.91 10.31 -25.64
C SER A 81 7.63 9.62 -26.97
N GLN A 82 7.99 10.28 -28.07
CA GLN A 82 7.90 9.71 -29.40
C GLN A 82 9.18 8.95 -29.73
N VAL A 83 9.04 7.74 -30.29
CA VAL A 83 10.18 6.94 -30.76
C VAL A 83 10.63 7.49 -32.11
N MET A 84 11.78 8.18 -32.12
CA MET A 84 12.32 8.84 -33.30
C MET A 84 12.44 7.87 -34.49
N GLY A 85 11.91 8.30 -35.65
CA GLY A 85 11.93 7.49 -36.87
C GLY A 85 10.75 6.51 -37.02
N THR A 86 9.81 6.47 -36.08
CA THR A 86 8.59 5.65 -36.14
C THR A 86 7.35 6.43 -35.68
N PRO A 87 6.13 6.03 -36.07
CA PRO A 87 4.90 6.61 -35.55
C PRO A 87 4.52 6.13 -34.13
N MET A 88 5.47 5.51 -33.41
CA MET A 88 5.24 4.92 -32.09
C MET A 88 5.52 5.93 -30.98
N PHE A 89 4.71 5.85 -29.93
CA PHE A 89 4.80 6.60 -28.69
C PHE A 89 5.02 5.63 -27.54
N VAL A 90 5.81 6.07 -26.57
CA VAL A 90 6.05 5.41 -25.29
C VAL A 90 5.45 6.30 -24.21
N VAL A 91 4.43 5.78 -23.53
CA VAL A 91 3.79 6.42 -22.39
C VAL A 91 4.24 5.72 -21.12
N LYS A 92 4.79 6.47 -20.16
CA LYS A 92 5.09 5.94 -18.83
C LYS A 92 4.13 6.49 -17.79
N ALA A 93 3.64 5.59 -16.96
CA ALA A 93 2.68 5.92 -15.91
C ALA A 93 2.90 5.09 -14.66
N TYR A 94 2.50 5.64 -13.52
CA TYR A 94 2.32 4.89 -12.29
C TYR A 94 0.94 4.23 -12.26
N LEU A 95 0.86 2.94 -11.94
CA LEU A 95 -0.39 2.19 -11.83
C LEU A 95 -0.41 1.41 -10.51
N PRO A 96 -1.40 1.66 -9.63
CA PRO A 96 -1.55 0.85 -8.42
C PRO A 96 -1.82 -0.62 -8.75
N VAL A 97 -1.12 -1.54 -8.07
CA VAL A 97 -1.23 -2.99 -8.36
C VAL A 97 -2.66 -3.52 -8.15
N ASN A 98 -3.39 -2.99 -7.17
CA ASN A 98 -4.77 -3.42 -6.94
C ASN A 98 -5.71 -3.04 -8.10
N GLU A 99 -5.35 -2.03 -8.89
CA GLU A 99 -6.13 -1.57 -10.05
C GLU A 99 -5.64 -2.24 -11.37
N SER A 100 -4.52 -2.96 -11.34
CA SER A 100 -3.93 -3.58 -12.55
C SER A 100 -4.64 -4.85 -13.00
N PHE A 101 -5.50 -5.44 -12.17
CA PHE A 101 -6.31 -6.58 -12.58
C PHE A 101 -7.24 -6.20 -13.75
N GLY A 102 -7.21 -6.99 -14.82
CA GLY A 102 -7.94 -6.69 -16.06
C GLY A 102 -7.36 -5.55 -16.91
N PHE A 103 -6.26 -4.91 -16.49
CA PHE A 103 -5.69 -3.74 -17.19
C PHE A 103 -5.37 -4.02 -18.65
N THR A 104 -4.73 -5.15 -18.98
CA THR A 104 -4.39 -5.49 -20.36
C THR A 104 -5.62 -5.67 -21.25
N ALA A 105 -6.71 -6.23 -20.71
CA ALA A 105 -7.96 -6.40 -21.47
C ALA A 105 -8.68 -5.06 -21.69
N ASP A 106 -8.73 -4.22 -20.66
CA ASP A 106 -9.27 -2.85 -20.77
C ASP A 106 -8.46 -2.02 -21.75
N LEU A 107 -7.14 -2.12 -21.70
CA LEU A 107 -6.22 -1.42 -22.61
C LEU A 107 -6.40 -1.90 -24.05
N GLY A 108 -6.47 -3.22 -24.28
CA GLY A 108 -6.68 -3.79 -25.61
C GLY A 108 -8.01 -3.38 -26.22
N SER A 109 -9.10 -3.37 -25.45
CA SER A 109 -10.41 -2.94 -25.95
C SER A 109 -10.46 -1.45 -26.31
N ASN A 110 -9.74 -0.59 -25.56
CA ASN A 110 -9.72 0.86 -25.78
C ASN A 110 -8.68 1.33 -26.81
N THR A 111 -7.75 0.45 -27.21
CA THR A 111 -6.71 0.73 -28.23
C THR A 111 -6.79 -0.18 -29.45
N SER A 112 -7.90 -0.94 -29.59
CA SER A 112 -8.07 -1.94 -30.66
C SER A 112 -6.93 -2.96 -30.76
N GLY A 113 -6.32 -3.30 -29.62
CA GLY A 113 -5.20 -4.25 -29.51
C GLY A 113 -3.84 -3.68 -29.94
N GLN A 114 -3.71 -2.37 -30.14
CA GLN A 114 -2.48 -1.74 -30.65
C GLN A 114 -1.54 -1.21 -29.55
N ALA A 115 -1.92 -1.33 -28.27
CA ALA A 115 -1.08 -0.93 -27.15
C ALA A 115 -0.52 -2.14 -26.42
N PHE A 116 0.79 -2.12 -26.16
CA PHE A 116 1.52 -3.18 -25.48
C PHE A 116 2.06 -2.67 -24.14
N PRO A 117 1.44 -3.07 -23.01
CA PRO A 117 1.89 -2.63 -21.69
C PRO A 117 3.00 -3.56 -21.15
N GLN A 118 4.00 -2.95 -20.52
CA GLN A 118 5.00 -3.63 -19.70
C GLN A 118 4.95 -3.03 -18.29
N CYS A 119 4.78 -3.87 -17.27
CA CYS A 119 4.69 -3.43 -15.88
C CYS A 119 5.89 -3.95 -15.09
N VAL A 120 6.56 -3.08 -14.36
CA VAL A 120 7.59 -3.44 -13.39
C VAL A 120 7.27 -2.81 -12.04
N PHE A 121 7.58 -3.50 -10.94
CA PHE A 121 7.46 -2.90 -9.61
C PHE A 121 8.38 -1.68 -9.52
N ASP A 122 7.82 -0.55 -9.05
CA ASP A 122 8.57 0.70 -8.91
C ASP A 122 8.76 1.05 -7.43
N HIS A 123 7.67 1.32 -6.71
CA HIS A 123 7.74 1.72 -5.31
C HIS A 123 6.49 1.36 -4.50
N TRP A 124 6.55 1.67 -3.21
CA TRP A 124 5.41 1.62 -2.29
C TRP A 124 4.89 3.03 -2.06
N GLN A 125 3.60 3.22 -2.24
CA GLN A 125 2.91 4.49 -2.04
C GLN A 125 1.90 4.35 -0.90
N ILE A 126 1.63 5.44 -0.17
CA ILE A 126 0.53 5.46 0.80
C ILE A 126 -0.81 5.30 0.06
N LEU A 127 -1.58 4.28 0.42
CA LEU A 127 -2.94 4.12 -0.06
C LEU A 127 -3.80 5.26 0.51
N PRO A 128 -4.43 6.09 -0.34
CA PRO A 128 -5.22 7.22 0.15
C PRO A 128 -6.39 6.79 1.03
N GLY A 129 -6.56 7.49 2.15
CA GLY A 129 -7.61 7.26 3.15
C GLY A 129 -7.07 6.77 4.49
N ASP A 130 -7.91 6.81 5.52
CA ASP A 130 -7.58 6.32 6.85
C ASP A 130 -8.06 4.87 7.03
N PRO A 131 -7.18 3.89 7.36
CA PRO A 131 -7.59 2.52 7.65
C PRO A 131 -8.47 2.38 8.91
N MET A 132 -8.52 3.38 9.78
CA MET A 132 -9.39 3.39 10.96
C MET A 132 -10.83 3.84 10.66
N GLU A 133 -11.02 4.58 9.58
CA GLU A 133 -12.33 5.12 9.20
C GLU A 133 -13.08 4.09 8.34
N LEU A 134 -14.25 3.67 8.83
CA LEU A 134 -15.09 2.71 8.12
C LEU A 134 -15.59 3.31 6.79
N GLY A 135 -15.52 2.51 5.73
CA GLY A 135 -15.95 2.92 4.39
C GLY A 135 -14.81 3.38 3.47
N THR A 136 -13.62 3.63 4.01
CA THR A 136 -12.43 3.92 3.18
C THR A 136 -11.88 2.64 2.52
N LYS A 137 -11.19 2.79 1.38
CA LYS A 137 -10.51 1.67 0.70
C LYS A 137 -9.48 0.96 1.62
N PRO A 138 -8.61 1.67 2.35
CA PRO A 138 -7.71 1.03 3.33
C PRO A 138 -8.43 0.20 4.38
N ALA A 139 -9.54 0.70 4.95
CA ALA A 139 -10.29 -0.02 5.98
C ALA A 139 -10.89 -1.33 5.45
N GLN A 140 -11.40 -1.32 4.21
CA GLN A 140 -11.88 -2.53 3.53
C GLN A 140 -10.76 -3.57 3.37
N VAL A 141 -9.61 -3.15 2.82
CA VAL A 141 -8.44 -4.03 2.62
C VAL A 141 -7.96 -4.65 3.93
N VAL A 142 -7.89 -3.86 5.00
CA VAL A 142 -7.52 -4.34 6.34
C VAL A 142 -8.56 -5.35 6.85
N THR A 143 -9.85 -5.05 6.73
CA THR A 143 -10.94 -5.93 7.19
C THR A 143 -10.93 -7.26 6.47
N ASP A 144 -10.85 -7.25 5.14
CA ASP A 144 -10.82 -8.47 4.31
C ASP A 144 -9.59 -9.33 4.62
N THR A 145 -8.43 -8.68 4.80
CA THR A 145 -7.19 -9.38 5.16
C THR A 145 -7.27 -10.02 6.54
N ARG A 146 -7.87 -9.33 7.53
CA ARG A 146 -8.07 -9.88 8.88
C ARG A 146 -9.04 -11.05 8.87
N LYS A 147 -10.16 -10.93 8.16
CA LYS A 147 -11.15 -11.99 7.99
C LYS A 147 -10.51 -13.24 7.34
N ARG A 148 -9.73 -13.04 6.27
CA ARG A 148 -8.99 -14.13 5.60
C ARG A 148 -7.98 -14.80 6.53
N LYS A 149 -7.32 -14.05 7.41
CA LYS A 149 -6.37 -14.57 8.41
C LYS A 149 -7.05 -15.15 9.66
N GLY A 150 -8.39 -15.12 9.77
CA GLY A 150 -9.11 -15.58 10.95
C GLY A 150 -8.86 -14.75 12.21
N LEU A 151 -8.41 -13.50 12.04
CA LEU A 151 -8.17 -12.57 13.15
C LEU A 151 -9.47 -11.87 13.56
N LYS A 152 -9.54 -11.43 14.83
CA LYS A 152 -10.68 -10.66 15.34
C LYS A 152 -11.02 -9.49 14.41
N GLU A 153 -12.29 -9.32 14.07
CA GLU A 153 -12.73 -8.23 13.21
C GLU A 153 -12.46 -6.85 13.86
N GLY A 154 -12.23 -5.86 13.01
CA GLY A 154 -11.91 -4.49 13.44
C GLY A 154 -10.45 -4.30 13.88
N VAL A 155 -10.09 -3.03 14.05
CA VAL A 155 -8.77 -2.64 14.56
C VAL A 155 -8.72 -2.86 16.07
N PRO A 156 -7.64 -3.43 16.62
CA PRO A 156 -7.48 -3.53 18.07
C PRO A 156 -7.56 -2.16 18.73
N ALA A 157 -8.44 -2.00 19.73
CA ALA A 157 -8.52 -0.78 20.52
C ALA A 157 -7.20 -0.54 21.29
N LEU A 158 -6.86 0.74 21.49
CA LEU A 158 -5.68 1.17 22.23
C LEU A 158 -5.64 0.60 23.65
N ASP A 159 -6.80 0.47 24.29
CA ASP A 159 -6.96 -0.06 25.65
C ASP A 159 -6.49 -1.52 25.78
N ASN A 160 -6.36 -2.26 24.67
CA ASN A 160 -5.77 -3.60 24.71
C ASN A 160 -4.24 -3.56 24.92
N CYS A 161 -3.61 -2.42 24.64
CA CYS A 161 -2.17 -2.25 24.63
C CYS A 161 -1.66 -1.28 25.69
N LEU A 162 -2.48 -0.31 26.10
CA LEU A 162 -2.15 0.71 27.08
C LEU A 162 -2.80 0.38 28.43
N ASP A 163 -1.98 -0.04 29.39
CA ASP A 163 -2.40 -0.16 30.78
C ASP A 163 -2.10 1.18 31.49
N LYS A 164 -3.13 1.86 32.01
CA LYS A 164 -2.94 3.09 32.80
C LYS A 164 -2.58 2.71 34.24
N LEU A 165 -1.60 3.44 34.80
CA LEU A 165 -1.23 3.39 36.22
C LEU A 165 -2.35 3.94 37.11
#